data_AF-A0A699YFI7-F1
#
_entry.id   AF-A0A699YFI7-F1
#
_cell.length_a   1.000
_cell.length_b   1.000
_cell.length_c   1.000
_cell.angle_alpha   90.00
_cell.angle_beta   90.00
_cell.angle_gamma   90.00
#
_symmetry.space_group_name_H-M   'P 1'
#
loop_
_entity.id
_entity.type
_entity.pdbx_description
1 polymer ?
#
loop_
_entity_poly.entity_id
_entity_poly.type
_entity_poly.pdbx_seq_one_letter_code
_entity_poly.pdbx_strand_id
1 'polypeptide(L)'
;RSFNDLAQWPVFPWVLANYVTSHLDLNDPANFRDLSKPVGALNPARLKDFKKRFRDMPHDSFQEGDVPPFLYGTHYSTPGYVMYWLLRAAPAHMLRLQNGRFDAADRLFLSVQ
;
A
#
# COMPACT_ATOMS: atom_id res chain seq x y z
N ARG A 1 -6.87 -13.93 8.52
CA ARG A 1 -7.40 -12.83 7.68
C ARG A 1 -8.92 -13.03 7.53
N SER A 2 -9.73 -11.98 7.67
CA SER A 2 -11.19 -12.07 7.55
C SER A 2 -11.78 -10.71 7.17
N PHE A 3 -13.07 -10.69 6.80
CA PHE A 3 -13.81 -9.44 6.57
C PHE A 3 -14.36 -8.82 7.87
N ASN A 4 -14.25 -9.52 9.00
CA ASN A 4 -14.74 -9.03 10.29
C ASN A 4 -13.74 -8.11 11.00
N ASP A 5 -12.46 -8.21 10.64
CA ASP A 5 -11.38 -7.38 11.20
C ASP A 5 -10.66 -6.64 10.07
N LEU A 6 -10.83 -5.32 10.02
CA LEU A 6 -10.22 -4.44 9.02
C LEU A 6 -8.69 -4.42 9.12
N ALA A 7 -8.10 -4.69 10.29
CA ALA A 7 -6.65 -4.82 10.44
C ALA A 7 -6.12 -6.13 9.85
N GLN A 8 -7.02 -7.08 9.59
CA GLN A 8 -6.70 -8.38 9.02
C GLN A 8 -7.49 -8.70 7.76
N TRP A 9 -7.77 -7.69 6.95
CA TRP A 9 -8.47 -7.85 5.68
C TRP A 9 -7.70 -8.73 4.68
N PRO A 10 -8.37 -9.54 3.85
CA PRO A 10 -7.72 -10.31 2.79
C PRO A 10 -6.84 -9.44 1.89
N VAL A 11 -5.69 -9.98 1.49
CA VAL A 11 -4.69 -9.27 0.69
C VAL A 11 -4.59 -9.93 -0.68
N PHE A 12 -4.73 -9.13 -1.73
CA PHE A 12 -4.53 -9.54 -3.12
C PHE A 12 -3.43 -8.68 -3.75
N PRO A 13 -2.62 -9.24 -4.65
CA PRO A 13 -1.61 -8.47 -5.35
C PRO A 13 -2.25 -7.53 -6.37
N TRP A 14 -1.60 -6.39 -6.58
CA TRP A 14 -1.80 -5.64 -7.83
C TRP A 14 -1.33 -6.52 -9.00
N VAL A 15 -2.16 -6.68 -10.03
CA VAL A 15 -1.83 -7.54 -11.17
C VAL A 15 -1.50 -6.71 -12.40
N LEU A 16 -2.33 -5.72 -12.71
CA LEU A 16 -2.12 -4.83 -13.84
C LEU A 16 -1.19 -3.67 -13.46
N ALA A 17 -0.34 -3.28 -14.40
CA ALA A 17 0.56 -2.13 -14.29
C ALA A 17 0.14 -0.96 -15.21
N ASN A 18 -0.69 -1.22 -16.23
CA ASN A 18 -1.15 -0.21 -17.18
C ASN A 18 -2.62 0.16 -16.92
N TYR A 19 -2.85 1.42 -16.55
CA TYR A 19 -4.17 2.02 -16.36
C TYR A 19 -4.38 3.27 -17.22
N VAL A 20 -3.51 3.50 -18.20
CA VAL A 20 -3.48 4.73 -19.01
C VAL A 20 -4.08 4.50 -20.39
N THR A 21 -3.85 3.34 -20.99
CA THR A 21 -4.33 3.03 -22.34
C THR A 21 -5.83 2.70 -22.33
N SER A 22 -6.53 3.12 -23.39
CA SER A 22 -7.95 2.81 -23.57
C SER A 22 -8.21 1.33 -23.88
N HIS A 23 -7.21 0.64 -24.42
CA HIS A 23 -7.24 -0.79 -24.68
C HIS A 23 -6.10 -1.48 -23.92
N LEU A 24 -6.40 -2.64 -23.32
CA LEU A 24 -5.46 -3.43 -22.53
C LEU A 24 -5.26 -4.79 -23.22
N ASP A 25 -4.07 -5.01 -23.78
CA ASP A 25 -3.71 -6.32 -24.34
C ASP A 25 -3.20 -7.25 -23.23
N LEU A 26 -3.95 -8.31 -22.95
CA LEU A 26 -3.61 -9.29 -21.92
C LEU A 26 -2.50 -10.26 -22.34
N ASN A 27 -2.08 -10.25 -23.60
CA ASN A 27 -0.95 -11.05 -24.07
C ASN A 27 0.39 -10.32 -23.94
N ASP A 28 0.37 -9.00 -23.76
CA ASP A 28 1.56 -8.19 -23.57
C ASP A 28 2.02 -8.25 -22.09
N PRO A 29 3.17 -8.86 -21.78
CA PRO A 29 3.68 -8.95 -20.42
C PRO A 29 3.94 -7.58 -19.76
N ALA A 30 4.16 -6.52 -20.55
CA ALA A 30 4.39 -5.17 -20.04
C ALA A 30 3.16 -4.57 -19.33
N ASN A 31 1.96 -5.09 -19.61
CA ASN A 31 0.73 -4.68 -18.95
C ASN A 31 0.57 -5.26 -17.53
N PHE A 32 1.46 -6.17 -17.13
CA PHE A 32 1.41 -6.85 -15.84
C PHE A 32 2.53 -6.41 -14.92
N ARG A 33 2.21 -6.38 -13.63
CA ARG A 33 3.19 -6.16 -12.57
C ARG A 33 4.06 -7.40 -12.43
N ASP A 34 5.37 -7.19 -12.29
CA ASP A 34 6.30 -8.23 -11.86
C ASP A 34 5.94 -8.72 -10.44
N LEU A 35 5.31 -9.90 -10.37
CA LEU A 35 4.84 -10.50 -9.12
C LEU A 35 5.97 -11.06 -8.25
N SER A 36 7.19 -11.21 -8.78
CA SER A 36 8.35 -11.67 -8.01
C SER A 36 8.87 -10.60 -7.02
N LYS A 37 8.44 -9.34 -7.21
CA LYS A 37 8.87 -8.19 -6.41
C LYS A 37 7.75 -7.68 -5.51
N PRO A 38 8.06 -7.19 -4.29
CA PRO A 38 7.12 -6.39 -3.51
C PRO A 38 6.90 -5.02 -4.15
N VAL A 39 5.77 -4.36 -3.83
CA VAL A 39 5.42 -3.02 -4.36
C VAL A 39 6.54 -1.99 -4.14
N GLY A 40 7.20 -2.04 -2.99
CA GLY A 40 8.31 -1.14 -2.66
C GLY A 40 9.54 -1.29 -3.57
N ALA A 41 9.67 -2.40 -4.30
CA ALA A 41 10.80 -2.70 -5.17
C ALA A 41 10.54 -2.48 -6.67
N LEU A 42 9.32 -2.12 -7.06
CA LEU A 42 8.97 -1.91 -8.48
C LEU A 42 9.63 -0.67 -9.08
N ASN A 43 9.76 0.41 -8.29
CA ASN A 43 10.45 1.63 -8.71
C ASN A 43 11.93 1.56 -8.25
N PRO A 44 12.89 1.47 -9.18
CA PRO A 44 14.31 1.30 -8.84
C PRO A 44 14.90 2.47 -8.06
N ALA A 45 14.50 3.71 -8.37
CA ALA A 45 14.97 4.90 -7.69
C ALA A 45 14.51 4.90 -6.22
N ARG A 46 13.21 4.65 -5.99
CA ARG A 46 12.65 4.55 -4.64
C ARG A 46 13.26 3.39 -3.85
N LEU A 47 13.51 2.25 -4.49
CA LEU A 47 14.17 1.11 -3.85
C LEU A 47 15.61 1.45 -3.42
N LYS A 48 16.34 2.23 -4.22
CA LYS A 48 17.69 2.70 -3.86
C LYS A 48 17.66 3.51 -2.57
N ASP A 49 16.66 4.38 -2.41
CA ASP A 49 16.49 5.20 -1.21
C ASP A 49 16.12 4.36 0.02
N PHE A 50 15.21 3.39 -0.13
CA PHE A 50 14.89 2.44 0.95
C PHE A 50 16.12 1.65 1.38
N LYS A 51 16.91 1.14 0.44
CA LYS A 51 18.15 0.42 0.74
C LYS A 51 19.19 1.33 1.39
N LYS A 52 19.28 2.61 1.00
CA LYS A 52 20.17 3.58 1.63
C LYS A 52 19.77 3.79 3.08
N ARG A 53 18.50 4.13 3.33
CA ARG A 53 17.97 4.31 4.69
C ARG A 53 18.17 3.08 5.56
N PHE A 54 17.93 1.89 5.02
CA PHE A 54 18.16 0.63 5.72
C PHE A 54 19.62 0.51 6.18
N ARG A 55 20.60 0.77 5.30
CA ARG A 55 22.03 0.73 5.65
C ARG A 55 22.43 1.78 6.67
N ASP A 56 21.80 2.95 6.63
CA ASP A 56 22.10 4.06 7.54
C ASP A 56 21.46 3.86 8.94
N MET A 57 20.59 2.86 9.13
CA MET A 57 20.01 2.53 10.44
C MET A 57 21.04 1.85 11.35
N PRO A 58 20.98 2.04 12.68
CA PRO A 58 21.80 1.29 13.63
C PRO A 58 21.54 -0.22 13.52
N HIS A 59 22.60 -1.02 13.36
CA HIS A 59 22.50 -2.49 13.30
C HIS A 59 22.95 -3.16 14.60
N ASP A 60 23.62 -2.42 15.49
CA ASP A 60 24.29 -2.99 16.67
C ASP A 60 23.64 -2.56 18.00
N SER A 61 22.57 -1.76 17.95
CA SER A 61 21.78 -1.38 19.13
C SER A 61 20.66 -2.41 19.32
N PHE A 62 20.93 -3.41 20.15
CA PHE A 62 19.96 -4.44 20.55
C PHE A 62 19.58 -4.24 22.04
N GLN A 63 19.24 -3.01 22.43
CA GLN A 63 18.56 -2.83 23.70
C GLN A 63 17.10 -3.29 23.57
N GLU A 64 16.53 -3.74 24.67
CA GLU A 64 15.12 -4.12 24.71
C GLU A 64 14.25 -2.90 24.40
N GLY A 65 13.54 -2.93 23.28
CA GLY A 65 12.73 -1.81 22.77
C GLY A 65 13.26 -1.14 21.50
N ASP A 66 14.48 -1.47 21.05
CA ASP A 66 15.01 -0.96 19.79
C ASP A 66 14.28 -1.57 18.57
N VAL A 67 14.04 -0.73 17.56
CA VAL A 67 13.41 -1.16 16.31
C VAL A 67 14.49 -1.68 15.36
N PRO A 68 14.43 -2.95 14.92
CA PRO A 68 15.41 -3.48 13.99
C PRO A 68 15.35 -2.74 12.64
N PRO A 69 16.45 -2.68 11.87
CA PRO A 69 16.45 -2.07 10.54
C PRO A 69 15.34 -2.64 9.64
N PHE A 70 14.68 -1.77 8.88
CA PHE A 70 13.57 -2.14 7.99
C PHE A 70 13.59 -1.35 6.69
N LEU A 71 13.09 -1.97 5.61
CA LEU A 71 12.95 -1.29 4.32
C LEU A 71 11.67 -0.45 4.25
N TYR A 72 10.58 -0.93 4.86
CA TYR A 72 9.26 -0.34 4.74
C TYR A 72 8.71 0.00 6.12
N GLY A 73 8.58 1.30 6.41
CA GLY A 73 7.94 1.79 7.63
C GLY A 73 6.40 1.79 7.56
N THR A 74 5.84 1.43 6.40
CA THR A 74 4.42 1.30 6.15
C THR A 74 4.10 -0.13 5.74
N HIS A 75 2.91 -0.60 6.11
CA HIS A 75 2.44 -1.93 5.79
C HIS A 75 1.48 -1.90 4.58
N TYR A 76 1.52 -2.92 3.72
CA TYR A 76 0.68 -3.00 2.52
C TYR A 76 -0.82 -3.26 2.81
N SER A 77 -1.15 -3.63 4.05
CA SER A 77 -2.52 -3.89 4.51
C SER A 77 -2.76 -3.15 5.81
N THR A 78 -3.67 -2.18 5.81
CA THR A 78 -4.04 -1.41 6.99
C THR A 78 -5.55 -1.15 6.98
N PRO A 79 -6.20 -0.97 8.15
CA PRO A 79 -7.60 -0.57 8.21
C PRO A 79 -7.88 0.69 7.39
N GLY A 80 -6.96 1.67 7.44
CA GLY A 80 -7.03 2.91 6.69
C GLY A 80 -7.16 2.67 5.19
N TYR A 81 -6.34 1.77 4.62
CA TYR A 81 -6.43 1.43 3.20
C TYR A 81 -7.72 0.69 2.85
N VAL A 82 -8.21 -0.20 3.72
CA VAL A 82 -9.48 -0.90 3.49
C VAL A 82 -10.64 0.11 3.44
N MET A 83 -10.69 1.04 4.40
CA MET A 83 -11.71 2.09 4.41
C MET A 83 -11.59 3.05 3.23
N TYR A 84 -10.35 3.37 2.81
CA TYR A 84 -10.08 4.18 1.63
C TYR A 84 -10.66 3.54 0.35
N TRP A 85 -10.44 2.24 0.16
CA TRP A 85 -11.01 1.47 -0.96
C TRP A 85 -12.53 1.32 -0.88
N LEU A 86 -13.07 1.07 0.31
CA LEU A 86 -14.50 0.84 0.52
C LEU A 86 -15.33 2.12 0.67
N LEU A 87 -14.72 3.31 0.52
CA LEU A 87 -15.37 4.61 0.77
C LEU A 87 -16.80 4.71 0.21
N ARG A 88 -17.02 4.23 -1.02
CA ARG A 88 -18.32 4.28 -1.71
C ARG A 88 -19.29 3.17 -1.29
N ALA A 89 -18.77 2.00 -0.93
CA ALA A 89 -19.58 0.83 -0.57
C ALA A 89 -19.96 0.81 0.93
N ALA A 90 -19.08 1.32 1.79
CA ALA A 90 -19.25 1.34 3.24
C ALA A 90 -18.77 2.68 3.86
N PRO A 91 -19.38 3.82 3.49
CA PRO A 91 -18.94 5.15 3.92
C PRO A 91 -18.98 5.35 5.44
N ALA A 92 -19.83 4.60 6.15
CA ALA A 92 -19.96 4.66 7.60
C ALA A 92 -18.65 4.35 8.34
N HIS A 93 -17.79 3.47 7.82
CA HIS A 93 -16.49 3.18 8.46
C HIS A 93 -15.57 4.39 8.42
N MET A 94 -15.48 5.07 7.28
CA MET A 94 -14.68 6.29 7.14
C MET A 94 -15.22 7.42 8.03
N LEU A 95 -16.55 7.63 8.03
CA LEU A 95 -17.17 8.67 8.85
C LEU A 95 -16.93 8.46 10.35
N ARG A 96 -16.94 7.22 10.84
CA ARG A 96 -16.61 6.94 12.25
C ARG A 96 -15.16 7.26 12.58
N LEU A 97 -14.23 6.96 11.67
CA LEU A 97 -12.81 7.25 11.87
C LEU A 97 -12.53 8.76 11.82
N GLN A 98 -13.19 9.47 10.91
CA GLN A 98 -12.94 10.88 10.59
C GLN A 98 -13.94 11.82 11.29
N ASN A 99 -14.35 11.46 12.51
CA ASN A 99 -15.19 12.28 13.40
C ASN A 99 -16.48 12.83 12.73
N GLY A 100 -17.17 11.96 11.99
CA GLY A 100 -18.44 12.25 11.32
C GLY A 100 -18.32 13.00 9.99
N ARG A 101 -17.10 13.21 9.48
CA ARG A 101 -16.86 13.92 8.20
C ARG A 101 -16.03 13.06 7.27
N PHE A 102 -16.08 13.36 5.97
CA PHE A 102 -15.11 12.77 5.04
C PHE A 102 -13.76 13.47 5.16
N ASP A 103 -12.71 12.77 4.73
CA ASP A 103 -11.37 13.35 4.60
C ASP A 103 -11.36 14.44 3.52
N ALA A 104 -10.25 15.18 3.43
CA ALA A 104 -10.02 16.16 2.37
C ALA A 104 -10.13 15.49 0.99
N ALA A 105 -10.77 16.16 0.04
CA ALA A 105 -11.15 15.58 -1.24
C ALA A 105 -9.94 15.05 -2.06
N ASP A 106 -8.80 15.71 -1.95
CA ASP A 106 -7.52 15.33 -2.57
C ASP A 106 -6.89 14.07 -1.96
N ARG A 107 -7.34 13.68 -0.76
CA ARG A 107 -6.93 12.44 -0.06
C ARG A 107 -7.97 11.33 -0.11
N LEU A 108 -9.06 11.50 -0.87
CA LEU A 108 -10.06 10.44 -1.07
C LEU A 108 -9.71 9.62 -2.32
N PHE A 109 -10.15 8.37 -2.33
CA PHE A 109 -9.93 7.48 -3.47
C PHE A 109 -10.77 7.95 -4.65
N LEU A 110 -10.14 8.54 -5.67
CA LEU A 110 -10.83 9.09 -6.84
C LEU A 110 -10.54 8.35 -8.15
N SER A 111 -9.31 7.86 -8.32
CA SER A 111 -8.84 7.23 -9.55
C SER A 111 -7.94 6.03 -9.23
N VAL A 112 -7.89 5.06 -10.15
CA VAL A 112 -6.97 3.92 -10.12
C VAL A 112 -5.60 4.26 -10.71
N GLN A 113 -5.54 5.26 -11.61
CA GLN A 113 -4.33 5.72 -12.30
C GLN A 113 -3.39 6.51 -11.39
#